data_AF-A0A3D9SYC9-F1
#
_entry.id   AF-A0A3D9SYC9-F1
#
_cell.length_a   1.000
_cell.length_b   1.000
_cell.length_c   1.000
_cell.angle_alpha   90.00
_cell.angle_beta   90.00
_cell.angle_gamma   90.00
#
_symmetry.space_group_name_H-M   'P 1'
#
loop_
_entity.id
_entity.type
_entity.pdbx_description
1 polymer ?
#
loop_
_entity_poly.entity_id
_entity_poly.type
_entity_poly.pdbx_seq_one_letter_code
_entity_poly.pdbx_strand_id
1 'polypeptide(L)' 'MADKRDPDRSKPLADRRAEAGNPVDPDDEPDFAEEMTPGPTDPPNAGEDAPGGEAEGYTPQTRVD' A
#
# COMPACT_ATOMS: atom_id res chain seq x y z
N MET A 1 27.02 -32.80 7.56
CA MET A 1 27.03 -31.52 8.30
C MET A 1 25.61 -30.99 8.26
N ALA A 2 24.94 -30.88 9.41
CA ALA A 2 23.56 -30.42 9.46
C ALA A 2 23.50 -28.92 9.16
N ASP A 3 22.78 -28.56 8.11
CA ASP A 3 22.42 -27.18 7.77
C ASP A 3 21.62 -26.60 8.93
N LYS A 4 22.28 -25.79 9.77
CA LYS A 4 21.63 -25.06 10.86
C LYS A 4 20.84 -23.91 10.22
N ARG A 5 19.69 -24.25 9.65
CA ARG A 5 18.70 -23.26 9.21
C ARG A 5 18.35 -22.41 10.43
N ASP A 6 18.48 -21.11 10.23
CA ASP A 6 18.12 -20.09 11.21
C ASP A 6 16.75 -20.43 11.82
N PRO A 7 16.64 -20.62 13.15
CA PRO A 7 15.40 -21.05 13.80
C PRO A 7 14.25 -20.08 13.52
N ASP A 8 14.53 -18.80 13.29
CA ASP A 8 13.50 -17.82 12.99
C ASP A 8 12.92 -18.02 11.58
N ARG A 9 13.72 -18.46 10.61
CA ARG A 9 13.23 -18.80 9.26
C ARG A 9 12.32 -20.03 9.23
N SER A 10 12.38 -20.87 10.26
CA SER A 10 11.55 -22.07 10.37
C SER A 10 10.15 -21.78 10.94
N LYS A 11 9.95 -20.59 11.55
CA LYS A 11 8.66 -20.19 12.11
C LYS A 11 7.73 -19.63 11.03
N PRO A 12 6.41 -19.92 11.09
CA PRO A 12 5.38 -19.23 10.32
C PRO A 12 5.52 -17.70 10.43
N LEU A 13 5.15 -17.00 9.35
CA LEU A 13 5.25 -15.54 9.31
C LEU A 13 4.41 -14.85 10.40
N ALA A 14 3.27 -15.44 10.76
CA ALA A 14 2.40 -14.95 11.83
C ALA A 14 3.09 -14.97 13.20
N ASP A 15 3.76 -16.08 13.54
CA ASP A 15 4.45 -16.25 14.83
C ASP A 15 5.66 -15.31 14.93
N ARG A 16 6.40 -15.12 13.84
CA ARG A 16 7.49 -14.13 13.79
C ARG A 16 7.03 -12.70 13.99
N ARG A 17 5.86 -12.34 13.43
CA ARG A 17 5.27 -11.00 13.64
C ARG A 17 4.82 -10.82 15.09
N ALA A 18 4.26 -11.86 15.71
CA ALA A 18 3.84 -11.81 17.10
C ALA A 18 5.04 -11.69 18.07
N GLU A 19 6.15 -12.39 17.79
CA GLU A 19 7.39 -12.28 18.58
C GLU A 19 8.10 -10.94 18.41
N ALA A 20 7.99 -10.30 17.24
CA ALA A 20 8.59 -8.99 16.98
C ALA A 20 7.94 -7.87 17.79
N GLY A 21 6.83 -8.12 18.49
CA GLY A 21 6.26 -7.24 19.51
C GLY A 21 5.71 -5.90 19.00
N ASN A 22 5.91 -5.57 17.73
CA ASN A 22 5.38 -4.37 17.10
C ASN A 22 4.10 -4.73 16.34
N PRO A 23 2.90 -4.49 16.90
CA PRO A 23 1.85 -3.98 16.04
C PRO A 23 2.45 -2.80 15.26
N VAL A 24 2.22 -2.75 13.95
CA VAL A 24 2.37 -1.47 13.24
C VAL A 24 1.40 -0.55 13.97
N ASP A 25 1.93 0.41 14.72
CA ASP A 25 1.09 1.38 15.38
C ASP A 25 0.38 2.12 14.25
N PRO A 26 -0.96 2.08 14.16
CA PRO A 26 -1.67 2.83 13.13
C PRO A 26 -1.35 4.34 13.21
N ASP A 27 -0.84 4.81 14.35
CA ASP A 27 -0.36 6.18 14.55
C ASP A 27 1.13 6.38 14.12
N ASP A 28 1.91 5.31 13.90
CA ASP A 28 3.25 5.34 13.26
C ASP A 28 3.21 4.91 11.78
N GLU A 29 2.01 4.62 11.23
CA GLU A 29 1.86 4.49 9.79
C GLU A 29 2.18 5.86 9.17
N PRO A 30 3.17 5.95 8.26
CA PRO A 30 3.41 7.21 7.57
C PRO A 30 2.11 7.62 6.90
N ASP A 31 1.69 8.87 7.11
CA ASP A 31 0.47 9.40 6.52
C ASP A 31 0.63 9.49 4.99
N PHE A 32 0.35 8.38 4.30
CA PHE A 32 0.40 8.28 2.85
C PHE A 32 -0.63 9.19 2.17
N ALA A 33 -1.59 9.76 2.91
CA ALA A 33 -2.59 10.65 2.31
C ALA A 33 -1.97 11.98 1.88
N GLU A 34 -0.95 12.47 2.60
CA GLU A 34 -0.23 13.68 2.20
C GLU A 34 0.60 13.47 0.93
N GLU A 35 1.12 12.26 0.68
CA GLU A 35 1.92 11.93 -0.51
C GLU A 35 1.09 11.96 -1.81
N MET A 36 -0.23 11.77 -1.72
CA MET A 36 -1.14 11.79 -2.86
C MET A 36 -1.72 13.19 -3.14
N THR A 37 -1.41 14.18 -2.30
CA THR A 37 -1.93 15.54 -2.47
C THR A 37 -0.98 16.33 -3.38
N PRO A 38 -1.43 16.85 -4.53
CA PRO A 38 -0.57 17.65 -5.41
C PRO A 38 0.07 18.82 -4.66
N GLY A 39 1.38 18.92 -4.76
CA GLY A 39 2.18 19.99 -4.17
C GLY A 39 2.05 21.31 -4.93
N PRO A 40 2.59 22.41 -4.37
CA PRO A 40 2.48 23.76 -4.96
C PRO A 40 3.19 23.90 -6.31
N THR A 41 4.10 22.99 -6.63
CA THR A 41 4.83 22.94 -7.91
C THR A 41 4.29 21.89 -8.87
N ASP A 42 3.33 21.06 -8.43
CA ASP A 42 2.77 20.03 -9.28
C ASP A 42 1.81 20.64 -10.30
N PRO A 43 1.73 20.07 -11.51
CA PRO A 43 0.77 20.51 -12.51
C PRO A 43 -0.66 20.29 -11.99
N PRO A 44 -1.62 21.14 -12.40
CA PRO A 44 -3.01 20.94 -12.04
C PRO A 44 -3.52 19.62 -12.58
N ASN A 45 -4.45 18.99 -11.84
CA ASN A 45 -5.19 17.83 -12.33
C ASN A 45 -5.84 18.15 -13.68
N ALA A 46 -5.91 17.15 -14.55
CA ALA A 46 -6.61 17.27 -15.82
C ALA A 46 -8.08 17.63 -15.58
N GLY A 47 -8.61 18.54 -16.41
CA GLY A 47 -10.04 18.87 -16.39
C GLY A 47 -10.90 17.70 -16.85
N GLU A 48 -12.20 17.77 -16.56
CA GLU A 48 -13.16 16.68 -16.88
C GLU A 48 -13.23 16.33 -18.38
N ASP A 49 -12.97 17.30 -19.26
CA ASP A 49 -12.96 17.12 -20.72
C ASP A 49 -11.61 16.59 -21.26
N ALA A 50 -10.62 16.36 -20.39
CA ALA A 50 -9.31 15.86 -20.81
C ALA A 50 -9.38 14.34 -21.08
N PRO A 51 -8.82 13.86 -22.20
CA PRO A 51 -8.84 12.45 -22.54
C PRO A 51 -8.10 11.60 -21.51
N GLY A 52 -8.66 10.45 -21.15
CA GLY A 52 -8.08 9.50 -20.20
C GLY A 52 -8.31 9.83 -18.72
N GLY A 53 -9.13 10.84 -18.41
CA GLY A 53 -9.59 11.10 -17.05
C GLY A 53 -10.59 10.05 -16.56
N GLU A 54 -10.76 9.94 -15.25
CA GLU A 54 -11.72 9.02 -14.61
C GLU A 54 -13.19 9.30 -14.96
N ALA A 55 -13.49 10.50 -15.49
CA ALA A 55 -14.78 10.82 -16.13
C ALA A 55 -15.04 9.96 -17.38
N GLU A 56 -13.99 9.57 -18.11
CA GLU A 56 -14.04 8.66 -19.25
C GLU A 56 -14.01 7.19 -18.77
N GLY A 57 -14.99 6.82 -17.95
CA GLY A 57 -15.52 5.45 -17.95
C GLY A 57 -14.60 4.31 -17.50
N TYR A 58 -13.67 4.52 -16.55
CA TYR A 58 -13.04 3.38 -15.88
C TYR A 58 -14.10 2.61 -15.06
N THR A 59 -14.67 1.57 -15.64
CA THR A 59 -15.47 0.59 -14.92
C THR A 59 -14.54 -0.43 -14.28
N PRO A 60 -14.59 -0.61 -12.95
CA PRO A 60 -13.80 -1.64 -12.30
C PRO A 60 -14.08 -3.00 -12.90
N GLN A 61 -13.02 -3.77 -13.17
CA GLN A 61 -13.14 -5.16 -13.67
C GLN A 61 -13.93 -6.10 -12.73
N THR A 62 -14.15 -5.68 -11.49
CA THR A 62 -14.93 -6.39 -10.46
C THR A 62 -16.37 -5.91 -10.34
N ARG A 63 -16.80 -4.93 -11.16
CA ARG A 63 -18.20 -4.49 -11.17
C ARG A 63 -19.06 -5.65 -11.66
N VAL A 64 -19.97 -6.10 -10.80
CA VAL A 64 -21.01 -7.06 -11.15
C VAL A 64 -22.28 -6.24 -11.34
N ASP A 65 -22.87 -6.30 -12.53
CA ASP A 65 -24.18 -5.69 -12.83
C ASP A 65 -25.35 -6.57 -12.35
#